data_AF-A0A6I3CUE9-F1
#
_entry.id   AF-A0A6I3CUE9-F1
#
_cell.length_a   1.000
_cell.length_b   1.000
_cell.length_c   1.000
_cell.angle_alpha   90.00
_cell.angle_beta   90.00
_cell.angle_gamma   90.00
#
_symmetry.space_group_name_H-M   'P 1'
#
loop_
_entity.id
_entity.type
_entity.pdbx_description
1 polymer ?
#
loop_
_entity_poly.entity_id
_entity_poly.type
_entity_poly.pdbx_seq_one_letter_code
_entity_poly.pdbx_strand_id
1 'polypeptide(L)'
;QSKGIKVATTPVGDRYVLEKMIAENHTLGGEQSGHIIMRDFANTGDGALSALHLMQEMAASKKPLKELAKIMARYPQVLINVSGVDKAKVSSNSAISAAVKATETKLGNSGRVLLRASGTEPLIRVMVEAESATDAQELATSLAALVKSELSL
;
A
#
# COMPACT_ATOMS: atom_id res chain seq x y z
N GLN A 1 6.09 -10.85 -8.14
CA GLN A 1 7.41 -10.16 -8.12
C GLN A 1 8.22 -10.62 -9.34
N SER A 2 8.33 -9.80 -10.39
CA SER A 2 8.88 -10.22 -11.69
C SER A 2 10.35 -9.84 -11.95
N LYS A 3 10.99 -9.10 -11.03
CA LYS A 3 12.35 -8.53 -11.21
C LYS A 3 13.37 -9.00 -10.18
N GLY A 4 13.05 -9.99 -9.34
CA GLY A 4 13.97 -10.52 -8.32
C GLY A 4 14.28 -9.55 -7.18
N ILE A 5 13.53 -8.45 -7.05
CA ILE A 5 13.68 -7.47 -5.97
C ILE A 5 12.90 -7.94 -4.75
N LYS A 6 13.59 -8.14 -3.63
CA LYS A 6 12.95 -8.42 -2.34
C LYS A 6 12.21 -7.18 -1.86
N VAL A 7 10.93 -7.34 -1.54
CA VAL A 7 10.08 -6.25 -1.03
C VAL A 7 9.81 -6.49 0.44
N ALA A 8 10.15 -5.51 1.28
CA ALA A 8 9.71 -5.46 2.68
C ALA A 8 8.52 -4.50 2.80
N THR A 9 7.54 -4.86 3.62
CA THR A 9 6.37 -4.03 3.91
C THR A 9 6.34 -3.65 5.39
N THR A 10 5.80 -2.46 5.67
CA THR A 10 5.65 -1.91 7.02
C THR A 10 4.23 -1.39 7.21
N PRO A 11 3.81 -1.10 8.45
CA PRO A 11 2.68 -0.21 8.69
C PRO A 11 2.89 1.15 8.00
N VAL A 12 1.78 1.84 7.71
CA VAL A 12 1.79 3.18 7.09
C VAL A 12 2.48 4.19 8.01
N GLY A 13 3.39 5.00 7.45
CA GLY A 13 4.21 5.98 8.17
C GLY A 13 5.69 5.85 7.82
N ASP A 14 6.29 6.96 7.39
CA ASP A 14 7.72 7.12 7.08
C ASP A 14 8.66 6.58 8.18
N ARG A 15 8.30 6.77 9.45
CA ARG A 15 9.04 6.23 10.60
C ARG A 15 9.21 4.72 10.51
N TYR A 16 8.14 3.98 10.23
CA TYR A 16 8.20 2.53 10.17
C TYR A 16 9.04 2.05 8.99
N VAL A 17 8.97 2.78 7.87
CA VAL A 17 9.81 2.53 6.69
C VAL A 17 11.28 2.68 7.08
N LEU A 18 11.66 3.81 7.68
CA LEU A 18 13.06 4.07 8.07
C LEU A 18 13.58 3.06 9.11
N GLU A 19 12.78 2.75 10.15
CA GLU A 19 13.14 1.74 11.16
C GLU A 19 13.41 0.38 10.52
N LYS A 20 12.56 -0.07 9.58
CA LYS A 20 12.73 -1.33 8.84
C LYS A 20 13.96 -1.29 7.93
N MET A 21 14.20 -0.17 7.26
CA MET A 21 15.37 0.02 6.41
C MET A 21 16.67 -0.09 7.22
N ILE A 22 16.72 0.51 8.42
CA ILE A 22 17.87 0.40 9.31
C ILE A 22 18.05 -1.03 9.80
N ALA A 23 16.98 -1.65 10.30
CA ALA A 23 17.03 -3.00 10.87
C ALA A 23 17.47 -4.08 9.85
N GLU A 24 17.08 -3.93 8.58
CA GLU A 24 17.40 -4.89 7.52
C GLU A 24 18.48 -4.40 6.55
N ASN A 25 19.12 -3.26 6.86
CA ASN A 25 20.14 -2.62 6.04
C ASN A 25 19.72 -2.37 4.57
N HIS A 26 18.48 -1.94 4.35
CA HIS A 26 18.01 -1.51 3.02
C HIS A 26 18.47 -0.10 2.69
N THR A 27 18.77 0.14 1.43
CA THR A 27 19.24 1.45 0.92
C THR A 27 18.14 2.29 0.26
N LEU A 28 17.06 1.65 -0.21
CA LEU A 28 15.91 2.32 -0.85
C LEU A 28 14.59 1.95 -0.16
N GLY A 29 13.78 2.96 0.14
CA GLY A 29 12.44 2.77 0.69
C GLY A 29 11.58 4.01 0.49
N GLY A 30 10.30 3.92 0.84
CA GLY A 30 9.42 5.07 0.78
C GLY A 30 7.93 4.75 0.81
N GLU A 31 7.14 5.77 0.57
CA GLU A 31 5.67 5.74 0.60
C GLU A 31 5.07 6.20 -0.73
N GLN A 32 3.78 5.85 -0.95
CA GLN A 32 3.05 6.24 -2.16
C GLN A 32 2.86 7.75 -2.31
N SER A 33 3.06 8.53 -1.25
CA SER A 33 3.05 10.00 -1.25
C SER A 33 4.20 10.62 -2.06
N GLY A 34 5.22 9.83 -2.40
CA GLY A 34 6.47 10.31 -2.99
C GLY A 34 7.55 10.62 -1.95
N HIS A 35 7.32 10.33 -0.67
CA HIS A 35 8.37 10.32 0.35
C HIS A 35 9.30 9.12 0.10
N ILE A 36 10.40 9.35 -0.63
CA ILE A 36 11.39 8.33 -0.98
C ILE A 36 12.68 8.61 -0.21
N ILE A 37 13.22 7.56 0.42
CA ILE A 37 14.44 7.57 1.22
C ILE A 37 15.52 6.79 0.47
N MET A 38 16.66 7.44 0.23
CA MET A 38 17.87 6.82 -0.33
C MET A 38 18.99 6.91 0.71
N ARG A 39 19.12 5.86 1.53
CA ARG A 39 19.98 5.86 2.74
C ARG A 39 21.48 5.97 2.46
N ASP A 40 21.90 5.71 1.22
CA ASP A 40 23.28 5.94 0.81
C ASP A 40 23.64 7.43 0.72
N PHE A 41 22.63 8.31 0.64
CA PHE A 41 22.81 9.75 0.43
C PHE A 41 22.17 10.61 1.52
N ALA A 42 21.03 10.19 2.08
CA ALA A 42 20.27 10.95 3.07
C ALA A 42 19.64 10.07 4.14
N ASN A 43 19.55 10.59 5.37
CA ASN A 43 18.93 9.90 6.51
C ASN A 43 17.41 10.13 6.61
N THR A 44 16.81 10.82 5.65
CA THR A 44 15.38 11.14 5.57
C THR A 44 14.93 11.17 4.12
N GLY A 45 13.63 11.24 3.88
CA GLY A 45 13.09 11.41 2.55
C GLY A 45 13.48 12.77 1.98
N ASP A 46 14.03 12.75 0.76
CA ASP A 46 14.46 13.96 0.05
C ASP A 46 13.90 13.95 -1.37
N GLY A 47 12.96 14.85 -1.63
CA GLY A 47 12.30 14.97 -2.93
C GLY A 47 13.21 15.51 -4.03
N ALA A 48 14.15 16.40 -3.70
CA ALA A 48 15.09 16.94 -4.68
C ALA A 48 16.12 15.88 -5.09
N LEU A 49 16.67 15.15 -4.11
CA LEU A 49 17.53 14.00 -4.37
C LEU A 49 16.81 12.95 -5.22
N SER A 50 15.57 12.61 -4.87
CA SER A 50 14.77 11.64 -5.62
C SER A 50 14.51 12.09 -7.05
N ALA A 51 14.22 13.37 -7.26
CA ALA A 51 14.04 13.95 -8.59
C ALA A 51 15.35 13.93 -9.40
N LEU A 52 16.49 14.24 -8.78
CA LEU A 52 17.80 14.19 -9.43
C LEU A 52 18.16 12.77 -9.87
N HIS A 53 17.97 11.75 -9.02
CA HIS A 53 18.18 10.36 -9.41
C HIS A 53 17.25 9.91 -10.55
N LEU A 54 15.98 10.31 -10.51
CA LEU A 54 15.05 10.02 -11.61
C LEU A 54 15.49 10.68 -12.93
N MET A 55 15.91 11.95 -12.88
CA MET A 55 16.42 12.67 -14.05
C MET A 55 17.74 12.09 -14.56
N GLN A 56 18.62 11.63 -13.66
CA GLN A 56 19.85 10.93 -14.00
C GLN A 56 19.55 9.66 -14.80
N GLU A 57 18.58 8.85 -14.35
CA GLU A 57 18.15 7.65 -15.08
C GLU A 57 17.53 7.97 -16.44
N MET A 58 16.73 9.04 -16.53
CA MET A 58 16.21 9.52 -17.82
C MET A 58 17.34 9.92 -18.77
N ALA A 59 18.35 10.64 -18.29
CA ALA A 59 19.50 11.07 -19.07
C ALA A 59 20.38 9.89 -19.52
N ALA A 60 20.68 8.95 -18.61
CA ALA A 60 21.51 7.78 -18.88
C ALA A 60 20.84 6.81 -19.87
N SER A 61 19.55 6.54 -19.68
CA SER A 61 18.79 5.65 -20.56
C SER A 61 18.36 6.30 -21.88
N LYS A 62 18.40 7.64 -21.96
CA LYS A 62 17.84 8.45 -23.05
C LYS A 62 16.35 8.19 -23.32
N LYS A 63 15.62 7.74 -22.29
CA LYS A 63 14.20 7.42 -22.38
C LYS A 63 13.35 8.48 -21.68
N PRO A 64 12.18 8.84 -22.24
CA PRO A 64 11.26 9.72 -21.55
C PRO A 64 10.67 9.01 -20.32
N LEU A 65 10.29 9.78 -19.30
CA LEU A 65 9.69 9.25 -18.07
C LEU A 65 8.47 8.35 -18.34
N LYS A 66 7.67 8.70 -19.36
CA LYS A 66 6.52 7.90 -19.80
C LYS A 66 6.90 6.47 -20.20
N GLU A 67 8.09 6.25 -20.72
CA GLU A 67 8.57 4.91 -21.07
C GLU A 67 9.10 4.17 -19.84
N LEU A 68 9.92 4.83 -19.02
CA LEU A 68 10.48 4.25 -17.79
C LEU A 68 9.38 3.81 -16.82
N ALA A 69 8.31 4.60 -16.70
CA ALA A 69 7.17 4.29 -15.83
C ALA A 69 6.40 3.02 -16.24
N LYS A 70 6.55 2.52 -17.47
CA LYS A 70 5.86 1.29 -17.94
C LYS A 70 6.43 0.01 -17.35
N ILE A 71 7.54 0.07 -16.62
CA ILE A 71 8.14 -1.11 -15.98
C ILE A 71 7.22 -1.76 -14.94
N MET A 72 6.29 -0.98 -14.39
CA MET A 72 5.25 -1.45 -13.46
C MET A 72 3.86 -1.22 -14.06
N ALA A 73 3.01 -2.24 -14.00
CA ALA A 73 1.57 -2.06 -14.20
C ALA A 73 0.96 -1.56 -12.89
N ARG A 74 0.23 -0.44 -12.95
CA ARG A 74 -0.59 0.00 -11.81
C ARG A 74 -1.91 -0.74 -11.87
N TYR A 75 -2.24 -1.45 -10.80
CA TYR A 75 -3.53 -2.10 -10.67
C TYR A 75 -4.60 -1.09 -10.25
N PRO A 76 -5.84 -1.25 -10.75
CA PRO A 76 -7.00 -0.60 -10.17
C PRO A 76 -7.04 -0.77 -8.64
N GLN A 77 -7.30 0.33 -7.95
CA GLN A 77 -7.38 0.39 -6.50
C GLN A 77 -8.68 1.06 -6.08
N VAL A 78 -9.40 0.43 -5.16
CA VAL A 78 -10.63 0.94 -4.56
C VAL A 78 -10.40 1.11 -3.07
N LEU A 79 -10.74 2.28 -2.53
CA LEU A 79 -10.67 2.62 -1.12
C LEU A 79 -12.05 3.04 -0.62
N ILE A 80 -12.61 2.31 0.33
CA ILE A 80 -13.90 2.59 0.97
C ILE A 80 -13.66 2.94 2.44
N ASN A 81 -14.19 4.08 2.86
CA ASN A 81 -14.16 4.53 4.26
C ASN A 81 -15.47 4.12 4.94
N VAL A 82 -15.39 3.24 5.94
CA VAL A 82 -16.54 2.75 6.71
C VAL A 82 -16.61 3.50 8.03
N SER A 83 -17.58 4.41 8.15
CA SER A 83 -17.83 5.21 9.36
C SER A 83 -18.95 4.62 10.22
N GLY A 84 -19.13 5.13 11.44
CA GLY A 84 -20.17 4.67 12.37
C GLY A 84 -19.94 3.22 12.80
N VAL A 85 -18.69 2.90 13.12
CA VAL A 85 -18.23 1.58 13.54
C VAL A 85 -17.29 1.68 14.73
N ASP A 86 -17.30 0.67 15.59
CA ASP A 86 -16.35 0.53 16.69
C ASP A 86 -15.00 0.01 16.15
N LYS A 87 -14.10 0.95 15.84
CA LYS A 87 -12.78 0.64 15.30
C LYS A 87 -11.89 -0.18 16.24
N ALA A 88 -12.18 -0.23 17.54
CA ALA A 88 -11.38 -1.00 18.50
C ALA A 88 -11.60 -2.52 18.35
N LYS A 89 -12.77 -2.93 17.86
CA LYS A 89 -13.13 -4.34 17.70
C LYS A 89 -12.60 -4.97 16.41
N VAL A 90 -12.05 -4.18 15.49
CA VAL A 90 -11.62 -4.67 14.17
C VAL A 90 -10.54 -5.74 14.26
N SER A 91 -9.57 -5.59 15.17
CA SER A 91 -8.46 -6.53 15.33
C SER A 91 -8.86 -7.84 16.00
N SER A 92 -9.96 -7.86 16.74
CA SER A 92 -10.47 -9.04 17.44
C SER A 92 -11.60 -9.75 16.71
N ASN A 93 -12.14 -9.17 15.63
CA ASN A 93 -13.26 -9.76 14.90
C ASN A 93 -12.80 -10.88 13.95
N SER A 94 -13.16 -12.12 14.27
CA SER A 94 -12.78 -13.30 13.51
C SER A 94 -13.43 -13.37 12.12
N ALA A 95 -14.65 -12.85 11.96
CA ALA A 95 -15.36 -12.84 10.68
C ALA A 95 -14.66 -11.92 9.66
N ILE A 96 -14.26 -10.72 10.08
CA ILE A 96 -13.49 -9.78 9.26
C ILE A 96 -12.12 -10.38 8.91
N SER A 97 -11.42 -10.96 9.90
CA SER A 97 -10.12 -11.60 9.65
C SER A 97 -10.22 -12.75 8.63
N ALA A 98 -11.25 -13.60 8.76
CA ALA A 98 -11.50 -14.68 7.81
C ALA A 98 -11.82 -14.16 6.40
N ALA A 99 -12.63 -13.11 6.28
CA ALA A 99 -12.98 -12.50 5.00
C ALA A 99 -11.79 -11.82 4.31
N VAL A 100 -10.93 -11.14 5.08
CA VAL A 100 -9.67 -10.58 4.56
C VAL A 100 -8.79 -11.71 4.00
N LYS A 101 -8.58 -12.78 4.78
CA LYS A 101 -7.76 -13.92 4.34
C LYS A 101 -8.32 -14.62 3.10
N ALA A 102 -9.65 -14.78 3.02
CA ALA A 102 -10.31 -15.34 1.84
C ALA A 102 -10.12 -14.44 0.61
N THR A 103 -10.20 -13.13 0.79
CA THR A 103 -9.99 -12.15 -0.28
C THR A 103 -8.54 -12.13 -0.74
N GLU A 104 -7.57 -12.16 0.17
CA GLU A 104 -6.14 -12.29 -0.14
C GLU A 104 -5.86 -13.58 -0.92
N THR A 105 -6.49 -14.68 -0.52
CA THR A 105 -6.36 -15.97 -1.23
C THR A 105 -6.94 -15.89 -2.65
N LYS A 106 -8.10 -15.25 -2.82
CA LYS A 106 -8.73 -15.05 -4.14
C LYS A 106 -7.87 -14.17 -5.05
N LEU A 107 -7.26 -13.13 -4.50
CA LEU A 107 -6.40 -12.20 -5.25
C LEU A 107 -5.05 -12.82 -5.61
N GLY A 108 -4.50 -13.69 -4.76
CA GLY A 108 -3.21 -14.35 -4.98
C GLY A 108 -2.11 -13.33 -5.29
N ASN A 109 -1.53 -13.43 -6.49
CA ASN A 109 -0.49 -12.49 -6.97
C ASN A 109 -1.05 -11.31 -7.79
N SER A 110 -2.35 -11.28 -8.06
CA SER A 110 -3.02 -10.30 -8.92
C SER A 110 -3.72 -9.20 -8.10
N GLY A 111 -3.39 -9.05 -6.81
CA GLY A 111 -3.95 -7.99 -5.98
C GLY A 111 -3.49 -8.04 -4.52
N ARG A 112 -4.06 -7.14 -3.70
CA ARG A 112 -3.88 -7.11 -2.25
C ARG A 112 -5.03 -6.43 -1.54
N VAL A 113 -5.20 -6.76 -0.26
CA VAL A 113 -6.14 -6.10 0.66
C VAL A 113 -5.36 -5.30 1.70
N LEU A 114 -5.86 -4.13 2.06
CA LEU A 114 -5.39 -3.36 3.20
C LEU A 114 -6.60 -2.86 3.99
N LEU A 115 -6.83 -3.48 5.14
CA LEU A 115 -7.88 -3.10 6.09
C LEU A 115 -7.23 -2.54 7.34
N ARG A 116 -7.56 -1.30 7.71
CA ARG A 116 -7.01 -0.64 8.91
C ARG A 116 -7.94 0.39 9.52
N ALA A 117 -7.87 0.57 10.83
CA ALA A 117 -8.50 1.70 11.51
C ALA A 117 -7.83 3.02 11.12
N SER A 118 -8.60 4.11 11.00
CA SER A 118 -8.04 5.45 10.88
C SER A 118 -7.48 5.92 12.23
N GLY A 119 -6.29 6.51 12.21
CA GLY A 119 -5.66 7.09 13.40
C GLY A 119 -6.30 8.41 13.83
N THR A 120 -6.78 9.19 12.87
CA THR A 120 -7.32 10.55 13.09
C THR A 120 -8.85 10.59 13.06
N GLU A 121 -9.50 9.60 12.46
CA GLU A 121 -10.95 9.60 12.23
C GLU A 121 -11.63 8.37 12.88
N PRO A 122 -12.92 8.45 13.23
CA PRO A 122 -13.69 7.31 13.74
C PRO A 122 -14.22 6.42 12.59
N LEU A 123 -13.30 5.91 11.77
CA LEU A 123 -13.63 5.06 10.61
C LEU A 123 -12.59 3.95 10.39
N ILE A 124 -12.99 2.94 9.62
CA ILE A 124 -12.13 1.89 9.10
C ILE A 124 -11.93 2.10 7.60
N ARG A 125 -10.70 1.98 7.12
CA ARG A 125 -10.31 2.07 5.71
C ARG A 125 -10.19 0.66 5.15
N VAL A 126 -11.01 0.35 4.15
CA VAL A 126 -10.97 -0.89 3.39
C VAL A 126 -10.45 -0.58 1.99
N MET A 127 -9.23 -1.02 1.70
CA MET A 127 -8.63 -0.86 0.38
C MET A 127 -8.44 -2.23 -0.26
N VAL A 128 -8.84 -2.36 -1.53
CA VAL A 128 -8.52 -3.52 -2.36
C VAL A 128 -7.88 -3.00 -3.65
N GLU A 129 -6.77 -3.62 -4.01
CA GLU A 129 -6.09 -3.42 -5.30
C GLU A 129 -6.14 -4.75 -6.04
N ALA A 130 -6.55 -4.75 -7.31
CA ALA A 130 -6.66 -5.95 -8.12
C ALA A 130 -6.42 -5.63 -9.59
N GLU A 131 -5.96 -6.62 -10.36
CA GLU A 131 -5.73 -6.49 -11.82
C GLU A 131 -7.01 -6.09 -12.58
N SER A 132 -8.17 -6.56 -12.12
CA SER A 132 -9.50 -6.19 -12.63
C SER A 132 -10.14 -5.09 -11.76
N ALA A 133 -10.59 -4.01 -12.40
CA ALA A 133 -11.32 -2.94 -11.71
C ALA A 133 -12.64 -3.44 -11.11
N THR A 134 -13.31 -4.38 -11.78
CA THR A 134 -14.52 -5.03 -11.27
C THR A 134 -14.23 -5.82 -10.02
N ASP A 135 -13.17 -6.64 -10.02
CA ASP A 135 -12.81 -7.43 -8.84
C ASP A 135 -12.42 -6.52 -7.66
N ALA A 136 -11.64 -5.46 -7.92
CA ALA A 136 -11.28 -4.50 -6.89
C ALA A 136 -12.53 -3.86 -6.25
N GLN A 137 -13.51 -3.47 -7.08
CA GLN A 137 -14.74 -2.85 -6.62
C GLN A 137 -15.63 -3.83 -5.83
N GLU A 138 -15.87 -5.02 -6.37
CA GLU A 138 -16.73 -6.02 -5.74
C GLU A 138 -16.17 -6.47 -4.39
N LEU A 139 -14.87 -6.78 -4.33
CA LEU A 139 -14.21 -7.24 -3.12
C LEU A 139 -14.12 -6.13 -2.07
N ALA A 140 -13.80 -4.90 -2.45
CA ALA A 140 -13.80 -3.77 -1.53
C ALA A 140 -15.20 -3.52 -0.96
N THR A 141 -16.23 -3.55 -1.81
CA THR A 141 -17.63 -3.32 -1.39
C THR A 141 -18.12 -4.41 -0.45
N SER A 142 -17.83 -5.68 -0.77
CA SER A 142 -18.19 -6.82 0.07
C SER A 142 -17.53 -6.77 1.45
N LEU A 143 -16.22 -6.49 1.51
CA LEU A 143 -15.50 -6.32 2.76
C LEU A 143 -16.02 -5.11 3.56
N ALA A 144 -16.27 -3.99 2.91
CA ALA A 144 -16.80 -2.79 3.57
C ALA A 144 -18.18 -3.03 4.18
N ALA A 145 -19.06 -3.76 3.48
CA ALA A 145 -20.38 -4.14 3.99
C ALA A 145 -20.27 -5.06 5.22
N LEU A 146 -19.36 -6.04 5.18
CA LEU A 146 -19.10 -6.92 6.33
C LEU A 146 -18.59 -6.12 7.53
N VAL A 147 -17.61 -5.24 7.33
CA VAL A 147 -17.09 -4.35 8.38
C VAL A 147 -18.21 -3.53 8.99
N LYS A 148 -19.10 -2.97 8.15
CA LYS A 148 -20.23 -2.17 8.62
C LYS A 148 -21.19 -3.00 9.46
N SER A 149 -21.53 -4.20 9.02
CA SER A 149 -22.43 -5.12 9.73
C SER A 149 -21.87 -5.54 11.09
N GLU A 150 -20.62 -6.02 11.10
CA GLU A 150 -19.99 -6.62 12.27
C GLU A 150 -19.63 -5.61 13.36
N LEU A 151 -19.36 -4.35 12.98
CA LEU A 151 -18.80 -3.35 13.89
C LEU A 151 -19.72 -2.14 14.10
N SER A 152 -20.98 -2.20 13.68
CA SER A 152 -21.98 -1.14 13.90
C SER A 152 -21.91 -0.61 15.35
N LEU A 153 -21.88 0.72 15.51
CA LEU A 153 -22.08 1.38 16.81
C LEU A 153 -23.54 1.36 17.22
#